data_AF-A0A1C5G0I0-F1
#
_entry.id   AF-A0A1C5G0I0-F1
#
_cell.length_a   1.000
_cell.length_b   1.000
_cell.length_c   1.000
_cell.angle_alpha   90.00
_cell.angle_beta   90.00
_cell.angle_gamma   90.00
#
_symmetry.space_group_name_H-M   'P 1'
#
loop_
_entity.id
_entity.type
_entity.pdbx_description
1 polymer ?
#
loop_
_entity_poly.entity_id
_entity_poly.type
_entity_poly.pdbx_seq_one_letter_code
_entity_poly.pdbx_strand_id
1 'polypeptide(L)'
;MSADLPLEEPPGRLSEPAGPRDPDVYNRTYRRWDVYFAIVFAATFLFVLSGSDLGTGPRVVAVAFFAATAPWYVLVGRAVLLTEGEDQPRAVAYLVGLFLLFVVPSALVGETRIAIFALTPQCFMLLRMRRALIAVTVINIAPVVVWALVERPDSGDLFFNSLFAVVSCAFSLLIGSWIIMVLQQSAERARLIAELDASREEVARLSAAHGALAERDRLSREIHDTLAQGFTSLLMLVQAVESELDHDMPLARGHLGLMARTARENLAEARALVAGAGPADLDGSSLPDALRRLAARHGEQTGS
;
A
#
# COMPACT_ATOMS: atom_id res chain seq x y z
N MET A 1 26.89 34.18 8.75
CA MET A 1 26.48 33.55 7.48
C MET A 1 25.43 32.52 7.85
N SER A 2 24.18 32.97 7.91
CA SER A 2 22.99 32.21 8.34
C SER A 2 22.66 31.19 7.24
N ALA A 3 22.64 29.89 7.57
CA ALA A 3 21.43 29.12 7.90
C ALA A 3 20.59 28.78 6.66
N ASP A 4 20.95 27.68 6.00
CA ASP A 4 20.07 26.91 5.10
C ASP A 4 20.07 25.46 5.61
N LEU A 5 19.11 25.15 6.49
CA LEU A 5 18.72 23.79 6.85
C LEU A 5 17.44 23.46 6.07
N PRO A 6 17.37 22.33 5.34
CA PRO A 6 16.13 21.91 4.70
C PRO A 6 15.11 21.53 5.78
N LEU A 7 13.93 22.15 5.70
CA LEU A 7 12.79 21.90 6.56
C LEU A 7 12.33 20.45 6.46
N GLU A 8 12.06 19.86 7.63
CA GLU A 8 11.43 18.57 7.85
C GLU A 8 10.20 18.37 6.95
N GLU A 9 10.18 17.27 6.20
CA GLU A 9 8.95 16.74 5.62
C GLU A 9 8.02 16.30 6.77
N PRO A 10 6.73 16.71 6.77
CA PRO A 10 5.82 16.31 7.83
C PRO A 10 5.51 14.81 7.75
N PRO A 11 5.34 14.14 8.90
CA PRO A 11 5.06 12.71 8.97
C PRO A 11 3.77 12.37 8.21
N GLY A 12 3.86 11.30 7.43
CA GLY A 12 2.77 10.77 6.61
C GLY A 12 1.47 10.68 7.39
N ARG A 13 0.40 11.20 6.76
CA ARG A 13 -0.97 11.14 7.28
C ARG A 13 -1.32 9.70 7.65
N LEU A 14 -1.44 9.47 8.94
CA LEU A 14 -2.23 8.39 9.52
C LEU A 14 -3.65 8.45 8.93
N SER A 15 -4.01 7.41 8.19
CA SER A 15 -5.36 6.82 8.09
C SER A 15 -6.51 7.77 8.45
N GLU A 16 -6.92 8.61 7.49
CA GLU A 16 -8.25 9.21 7.52
C GLU A 16 -9.32 8.12 7.32
N PRO A 17 -10.41 8.13 8.10
CA PRO A 17 -11.51 7.19 7.95
C PRO A 17 -12.22 7.46 6.62
N ALA A 18 -12.07 6.57 5.64
CA ALA A 18 -12.81 6.50 4.38
C ALA A 18 -13.64 7.76 4.03
N GLY A 19 -12.93 8.87 3.78
CA GLY A 19 -13.54 10.09 3.25
C GLY A 19 -14.06 9.84 1.83
N PRO A 20 -14.91 10.74 1.29
CA PRO A 20 -15.58 10.53 0.01
C PRO A 20 -14.56 10.14 -1.05
N ARG A 21 -14.73 8.92 -1.60
CA ARG A 21 -13.87 8.27 -2.60
C ARG A 21 -13.21 9.30 -3.53
N ASP A 22 -11.87 9.34 -3.54
CA ASP A 22 -11.08 10.30 -4.31
C ASP A 22 -11.64 10.43 -5.75
N PRO A 23 -12.24 11.58 -6.09
CA PRO A 23 -12.95 11.76 -7.36
C PRO A 23 -12.02 11.58 -8.56
N ASP A 24 -10.72 11.85 -8.43
CA ASP A 24 -9.77 11.78 -9.54
C ASP A 24 -9.42 10.34 -9.95
N VAL A 25 -9.28 9.43 -8.97
CA VAL A 25 -9.04 8.00 -9.22
C VAL A 25 -10.26 7.33 -9.83
N TYR A 26 -11.45 7.69 -9.35
CA TYR A 26 -12.72 7.22 -9.87
C TYR A 26 -12.91 7.65 -11.32
N ASN A 27 -12.76 8.95 -11.60
CA ASN A 27 -12.95 9.51 -12.94
C ASN A 27 -11.94 8.93 -13.95
N ARG A 28 -10.70 8.66 -13.54
CA ARG A 28 -9.68 8.02 -14.39
C ARG A 28 -10.05 6.58 -14.76
N THR A 29 -10.60 5.82 -13.80
CA THR A 29 -11.03 4.43 -14.01
C THR A 29 -12.24 4.37 -14.93
N TYR A 30 -13.25 5.22 -14.70
CA TYR A 30 -14.43 5.30 -15.58
C TYR A 30 -14.11 5.82 -16.98
N ARG A 31 -13.12 6.71 -17.13
CA ARG A 31 -12.68 7.13 -18.46
C ARG A 31 -12.07 5.97 -19.25
N ARG A 32 -11.31 5.08 -18.61
CA ARG A 32 -10.78 3.86 -19.26
C ARG A 32 -11.91 2.93 -19.67
N TRP A 33 -12.93 2.81 -18.83
CA TRP A 33 -14.14 2.05 -19.13
C TRP A 33 -14.92 2.63 -20.32
N ASP A 34 -15.13 3.95 -20.37
CA ASP A 34 -15.79 4.64 -21.48
C ASP A 34 -15.05 4.40 -22.80
N VAL A 35 -13.71 4.44 -22.78
CA VAL A 35 -12.87 4.15 -23.94
C VAL A 35 -13.01 2.69 -24.39
N TYR A 36 -12.97 1.74 -23.44
CA TYR A 36 -13.20 0.32 -23.75
C TYR A 36 -14.57 0.09 -24.38
N PHE A 37 -15.63 0.64 -23.78
CA PHE A 37 -16.99 0.55 -24.30
C PHE A 37 -17.08 1.12 -25.71
N ALA A 38 -16.52 2.31 -25.94
CA ALA A 38 -16.50 2.95 -27.26
C ALA A 38 -15.77 2.11 -28.31
N ILE A 39 -14.65 1.47 -27.96
CA ILE A 39 -13.89 0.60 -28.86
C ILE A 39 -14.72 -0.63 -29.24
N VAL A 40 -15.29 -1.35 -28.26
CA VAL A 40 -16.10 -2.55 -28.53
C VAL A 40 -17.35 -2.18 -29.32
N PHE A 41 -18.00 -1.07 -28.98
CA PHE A 41 -19.16 -0.56 -29.69
C PHE A 41 -18.82 -0.22 -31.14
N ALA A 42 -17.76 0.56 -31.38
CA ALA A 42 -17.34 0.95 -32.72
C ALA A 42 -16.93 -0.26 -33.57
N ALA A 43 -16.19 -1.22 -33.00
CA ALA A 43 -15.83 -2.46 -33.67
C ALA A 43 -17.07 -3.28 -34.06
N THR A 44 -18.01 -3.45 -33.13
CA THR A 44 -19.26 -4.18 -33.39
C THR A 44 -20.11 -3.46 -34.45
N PHE A 45 -20.24 -2.13 -34.34
CA PHE A 45 -20.98 -1.32 -35.31
C PHE A 45 -20.39 -1.40 -36.71
N LEU A 46 -19.06 -1.34 -36.83
CA LEU A 46 -18.36 -1.51 -38.10
C LEU A 46 -18.60 -2.90 -38.69
N PHE A 47 -18.55 -3.95 -37.87
CA PHE A 47 -18.77 -5.33 -38.32
C PHE A 47 -20.19 -5.54 -38.87
N VAL A 48 -21.19 -4.97 -38.18
CA VAL A 48 -22.59 -4.95 -38.62
C VAL A 48 -22.77 -4.16 -39.93
N LEU A 49 -21.99 -3.10 -40.14
CA LEU A 49 -21.97 -2.34 -41.38
C LEU A 49 -21.19 -3.01 -42.52
N SER A 50 -20.28 -3.95 -42.22
CA SER A 50 -19.55 -4.68 -43.26
C SER A 50 -20.24 -5.98 -43.71
N GLY A 51 -21.17 -6.52 -42.91
CA GLY A 51 -21.87 -7.78 -43.23
C GLY A 51 -22.69 -7.70 -44.51
N SER A 52 -22.38 -8.56 -45.49
CA SER A 52 -22.98 -8.58 -46.83
C SER A 52 -24.25 -9.45 -46.94
N ASP A 53 -24.60 -10.19 -45.90
CA ASP A 53 -25.38 -11.43 -46.09
C ASP A 53 -26.89 -11.31 -45.80
N LEU A 54 -27.37 -10.16 -45.32
CA LEU A 54 -28.81 -9.91 -45.06
C LEU A 54 -29.43 -8.85 -45.98
N GLY A 55 -30.72 -9.02 -46.26
CA GLY A 55 -31.55 -8.01 -46.94
C GLY A 55 -31.55 -6.66 -46.21
N THR A 56 -31.74 -5.58 -46.96
CA THR A 56 -31.57 -4.19 -46.47
C THR A 56 -32.48 -3.86 -45.26
N GLY A 57 -33.66 -4.48 -45.15
CA GLY A 57 -34.64 -4.21 -44.08
C GLY A 57 -34.17 -4.60 -42.66
N PRO A 58 -33.96 -5.89 -42.37
CA PRO A 58 -33.48 -6.35 -41.06
C PRO A 58 -32.20 -5.68 -40.59
N ARG A 59 -31.30 -5.36 -41.53
CA ARG A 59 -30.06 -4.66 -41.24
C ARG A 59 -30.28 -3.22 -40.78
N VAL A 60 -31.20 -2.48 -41.39
CA VAL A 60 -31.55 -1.12 -40.93
C VAL A 60 -32.14 -1.16 -39.52
N VAL A 61 -32.99 -2.14 -39.22
CA VAL A 61 -33.56 -2.32 -37.87
C VAL A 61 -32.46 -2.65 -36.86
N ALA A 62 -31.56 -3.59 -37.17
CA ALA A 62 -30.47 -3.96 -36.29
C ALA A 62 -29.52 -2.78 -36.02
N VAL A 63 -29.16 -2.03 -37.06
CA VAL A 63 -28.32 -0.82 -36.94
C VAL A 63 -29.02 0.24 -36.09
N ALA A 64 -30.33 0.47 -36.26
CA ALA A 64 -31.07 1.48 -35.50
C ALA A 64 -31.13 1.13 -34.00
N PHE A 65 -31.47 -0.12 -33.66
CA PHE A 65 -31.50 -0.57 -32.26
C PHE A 65 -30.12 -0.58 -31.62
N PHE A 66 -29.10 -1.05 -32.35
CA PHE A 66 -27.74 -1.04 -31.84
C PHE A 66 -27.20 0.39 -31.67
N ALA A 67 -27.46 1.28 -32.63
CA ALA A 67 -27.11 2.70 -32.51
C ALA A 67 -27.77 3.37 -31.30
N ALA A 68 -29.00 2.98 -30.95
CA ALA A 68 -29.70 3.47 -29.76
C ALA A 68 -29.06 3.03 -28.42
N THR A 69 -28.18 2.02 -28.44
CA THR A 69 -27.44 1.59 -27.24
C THR A 69 -26.44 2.64 -26.77
N ALA A 70 -25.80 3.37 -27.70
CA ALA A 70 -24.84 4.42 -27.36
C ALA A 70 -25.47 5.62 -26.58
N PRO A 71 -26.55 6.27 -27.05
CA PRO A 71 -27.20 7.32 -26.28
C PRO A 71 -27.82 6.77 -24.98
N TRP A 72 -28.33 5.54 -24.97
CA TRP A 72 -28.80 4.91 -23.73
C TRP A 72 -27.68 4.80 -22.68
N TYR A 73 -26.49 4.36 -23.10
CA TYR A 73 -25.30 4.31 -22.25
C TYR A 73 -24.88 5.71 -21.77
N VAL A 74 -24.77 6.69 -22.68
CA VAL A 74 -24.27 8.04 -22.33
C VAL A 74 -25.24 8.79 -21.41
N LEU A 75 -26.54 8.71 -21.68
CA LEU A 75 -27.56 9.48 -20.94
C LEU A 75 -27.94 8.83 -19.61
N VAL A 76 -28.03 7.50 -19.56
CA VAL A 76 -28.51 6.76 -18.39
C VAL A 76 -27.38 5.95 -17.77
N GLY A 77 -26.71 5.13 -18.57
CA GLY A 77 -25.70 4.17 -18.10
C GLY A 77 -24.54 4.83 -17.34
N ARG A 78 -23.98 5.91 -17.88
CA ARG A 78 -22.85 6.61 -17.27
C ARG A 78 -23.22 7.22 -15.91
N ALA A 79 -24.41 7.83 -15.79
CA ALA A 79 -24.88 8.37 -14.53
C ALA A 79 -25.07 7.25 -13.50
N VAL A 80 -25.78 6.19 -13.87
CA VAL A 80 -26.05 5.03 -13.00
C VAL A 80 -24.77 4.37 -12.51
N LEU A 81 -23.79 4.17 -13.40
CA LEU A 81 -22.47 3.63 -13.05
C LEU A 81 -21.69 4.52 -12.07
N LEU A 82 -21.85 5.84 -12.17
CA LEU A 82 -21.11 6.78 -11.33
C LEU A 82 -21.75 6.99 -9.95
N THR A 83 -23.09 6.98 -9.84
CA THR A 83 -23.79 7.41 -8.63
C THR A 83 -24.44 6.30 -7.82
N GLU A 84 -24.79 5.16 -8.44
CA GLU A 84 -25.65 4.16 -7.80
C GLU A 84 -24.83 2.99 -7.22
N GLY A 85 -25.13 2.56 -5.99
CA GLY A 85 -24.68 1.28 -5.42
C GLY A 85 -25.34 0.05 -6.06
N GLU A 86 -24.80 -1.13 -5.75
CA GLU A 86 -25.23 -2.43 -6.28
C GLU A 86 -26.74 -2.69 -6.07
N ASP A 87 -27.38 -3.39 -7.03
CA ASP A 87 -28.76 -3.89 -6.95
C ASP A 87 -29.88 -2.84 -6.87
N GLN A 88 -29.59 -1.58 -7.18
CA GLN A 88 -30.60 -0.54 -7.20
C GLN A 88 -31.60 -0.69 -8.36
N PRO A 89 -32.89 -0.30 -8.18
CA PRO A 89 -33.93 -0.50 -9.17
C PRO A 89 -33.63 0.22 -10.49
N ARG A 90 -32.96 1.38 -10.44
CA ARG A 90 -32.51 2.10 -11.64
C ARG A 90 -31.42 1.37 -12.41
N ALA A 91 -30.50 0.71 -11.70
CA ALA A 91 -29.46 -0.11 -12.32
C ALA A 91 -30.04 -1.34 -13.01
N VAL A 92 -31.00 -2.00 -12.37
CA VAL A 92 -31.77 -3.10 -12.98
C VAL A 92 -32.56 -2.61 -14.19
N ALA A 93 -33.27 -1.48 -14.08
CA ALA A 93 -34.03 -0.91 -15.20
C ALA A 93 -33.13 -0.53 -16.38
N TYR A 94 -31.96 0.04 -16.11
CA TYR A 94 -30.95 0.33 -17.13
C TYR A 94 -30.48 -0.95 -17.84
N LEU A 95 -30.13 -2.00 -17.10
CA LEU A 95 -29.68 -3.27 -17.66
C LEU A 95 -30.78 -3.99 -18.44
N VAL A 96 -32.04 -3.92 -17.98
CA VAL A 96 -33.19 -4.46 -18.73
C VAL A 96 -33.39 -3.69 -20.03
N GLY A 97 -33.35 -2.35 -20.00
CA GLY A 97 -33.44 -1.53 -21.21
C GLY A 97 -32.29 -1.83 -22.19
N LEU A 98 -31.08 -1.96 -21.67
CA LEU A 98 -29.89 -2.34 -22.45
C LEU A 98 -30.02 -3.73 -23.07
N PHE A 99 -30.52 -4.70 -22.32
CA PHE A 99 -30.79 -6.05 -22.80
C PHE A 99 -31.86 -6.07 -23.91
N LEU A 100 -32.94 -5.31 -23.76
CA LEU A 100 -33.99 -5.21 -24.78
C LEU A 100 -33.47 -4.55 -26.07
N LEU A 101 -32.63 -3.52 -25.95
CA LEU A 101 -31.96 -2.89 -27.10
C LEU A 101 -30.96 -3.83 -27.79
N PHE A 102 -30.39 -4.78 -27.04
CA PHE A 102 -29.41 -5.74 -27.54
C PHE A 102 -30.05 -7.01 -28.14
N VAL A 103 -31.09 -7.55 -27.53
CA VAL A 103 -31.65 -8.86 -27.92
C VAL A 103 -32.22 -8.84 -29.34
N VAL A 104 -32.89 -7.74 -29.73
CA VAL A 104 -33.47 -7.58 -31.07
C VAL A 104 -32.39 -7.60 -32.17
N PRO A 105 -31.37 -6.74 -32.17
CA PRO A 105 -30.31 -6.79 -33.18
C PRO A 105 -29.51 -8.11 -33.13
N SER A 106 -29.36 -8.73 -31.96
CA SER A 106 -28.64 -10.01 -31.79
C SER A 106 -29.32 -11.22 -32.40
N ALA A 107 -30.65 -11.16 -32.54
CA ALA A 107 -31.42 -12.18 -33.23
C ALA A 107 -31.38 -12.00 -34.75
N LEU A 108 -31.27 -10.75 -35.23
CA LEU A 108 -31.27 -10.43 -36.66
C LEU A 108 -29.88 -10.57 -37.31
N VAL A 109 -28.83 -10.18 -36.58
CA VAL A 109 -27.47 -10.03 -37.12
C VAL A 109 -26.49 -10.62 -36.10
N GLY A 110 -25.87 -11.75 -36.43
CA GLY A 110 -25.01 -12.51 -35.53
C GLY A 110 -23.79 -11.71 -35.02
N GLU A 111 -23.29 -10.80 -35.86
CA GLU A 111 -22.17 -9.89 -35.60
C GLU A 111 -22.39 -9.03 -34.35
N THR A 112 -23.64 -8.65 -34.07
CA THR A 112 -23.97 -7.79 -32.93
C THR A 112 -23.69 -8.47 -31.58
N ARG A 113 -23.61 -9.81 -31.54
CA ARG A 113 -23.31 -10.59 -30.32
C ARG A 113 -21.93 -10.31 -29.75
N ILE A 114 -21.01 -9.74 -30.54
CA ILE A 114 -19.70 -9.26 -30.05
C ILE A 114 -19.89 -8.21 -28.93
N ALA A 115 -21.00 -7.48 -28.91
CA ALA A 115 -21.29 -6.51 -27.86
C ALA A 115 -21.41 -7.12 -26.46
N ILE A 116 -21.56 -8.44 -26.31
CA ILE A 116 -21.55 -9.14 -25.01
C ILE A 116 -20.27 -8.80 -24.21
N PHE A 117 -19.14 -8.54 -24.87
CA PHE A 117 -17.91 -8.10 -24.21
C PHE A 117 -18.05 -6.74 -23.51
N ALA A 118 -18.88 -5.83 -24.03
CA ALA A 118 -19.19 -4.56 -23.39
C ALA A 118 -20.34 -4.67 -22.37
N LEU A 119 -21.30 -5.58 -22.56
CA LEU A 119 -22.49 -5.72 -21.71
C LEU A 119 -22.22 -6.56 -20.45
N THR A 120 -21.42 -7.63 -20.56
CA THR A 120 -21.15 -8.55 -19.44
C THR A 120 -20.49 -7.85 -18.25
N PRO A 121 -19.43 -7.03 -18.42
CA PRO A 121 -18.80 -6.38 -17.27
C PRO A 121 -19.75 -5.42 -16.56
N GLN A 122 -20.67 -4.76 -17.29
CA GLN A 122 -21.66 -3.87 -16.67
C GLN A 122 -22.60 -4.61 -15.72
N CYS A 123 -22.91 -5.88 -15.99
CA CYS A 123 -23.71 -6.70 -15.08
C CYS A 123 -22.98 -6.91 -13.75
N PHE A 124 -21.67 -7.16 -13.79
CA PHE A 124 -20.83 -7.34 -12.61
C PHE A 124 -20.55 -6.03 -11.85
N MET A 125 -20.56 -4.88 -12.54
CA MET A 125 -20.39 -3.57 -11.91
C MET A 125 -21.65 -3.06 -11.21
N LEU A 126 -22.84 -3.47 -11.68
CA LEU A 126 -24.12 -2.90 -11.24
C LEU A 126 -24.95 -3.86 -10.37
N LEU A 127 -24.70 -5.16 -10.45
CA LEU A 127 -25.46 -6.19 -9.73
C LEU A 127 -24.56 -6.96 -8.77
N ARG A 128 -25.17 -7.45 -7.69
CA ARG A 128 -24.52 -8.40 -6.79
C ARG A 128 -24.19 -9.69 -7.53
N MET A 129 -23.10 -10.36 -7.12
CA MET A 129 -22.58 -11.58 -7.76
C MET A 129 -23.67 -12.56 -8.24
N ARG A 130 -24.59 -12.97 -7.36
CA ARG A 130 -25.65 -13.93 -7.72
C ARG A 130 -26.55 -13.45 -8.86
N ARG A 131 -26.96 -12.17 -8.84
CA ARG A 131 -27.81 -11.57 -9.88
C ARG A 131 -27.02 -11.29 -11.16
N ALA A 132 -25.75 -10.90 -11.03
CA ALA A 132 -24.86 -10.73 -12.17
C ALA A 132 -24.69 -12.06 -12.95
N LEU A 133 -24.48 -13.19 -12.26
CA LEU A 133 -24.39 -14.50 -12.90
C LEU A 133 -25.65 -14.85 -13.69
N ILE A 134 -26.83 -14.58 -13.13
CA ILE A 134 -28.12 -14.79 -13.82
C ILE A 134 -28.23 -13.87 -15.04
N ALA A 135 -27.96 -12.58 -14.89
CA ALA A 135 -28.04 -11.60 -15.97
C ALA A 135 -27.08 -11.93 -17.13
N VAL A 136 -25.85 -12.31 -16.82
CA VAL A 136 -24.84 -12.71 -17.82
C VAL A 136 -25.28 -13.98 -18.56
N THR A 137 -25.87 -14.94 -17.86
CA THR A 137 -26.41 -16.17 -18.47
C THR A 137 -27.54 -15.81 -19.45
N VAL A 138 -28.47 -14.95 -19.03
CA VAL A 138 -29.56 -14.49 -19.89
C VAL A 138 -29.04 -13.73 -21.11
N ILE A 139 -28.09 -12.81 -20.93
CA ILE A 139 -27.48 -12.03 -22.02
C ILE A 139 -26.78 -12.91 -23.06
N ASN A 140 -26.12 -14.00 -22.64
CA ASN A 140 -25.42 -14.89 -23.57
C ASN A 140 -26.35 -15.87 -24.28
N ILE A 141 -27.35 -16.42 -23.57
CA ILE A 141 -28.16 -17.54 -24.06
C ILE A 141 -29.42 -17.06 -24.78
N ALA A 142 -30.09 -16.01 -24.29
CA ALA A 142 -31.35 -15.54 -24.86
C ALA A 142 -31.26 -15.14 -26.34
N PRO A 143 -30.21 -14.44 -26.83
CA PRO A 143 -30.04 -14.15 -28.25
C PRO A 143 -30.10 -15.39 -29.16
N VAL A 144 -29.41 -16.46 -28.77
CA VAL A 144 -29.36 -17.69 -29.58
C VAL A 144 -30.69 -18.41 -29.55
N VAL A 145 -31.37 -18.44 -28.40
CA VAL A 145 -32.72 -19.02 -28.28
C VAL A 145 -33.73 -18.26 -29.14
N VAL A 146 -33.74 -16.92 -29.08
CA VAL A 146 -34.64 -16.09 -29.87
C VAL A 146 -34.37 -16.26 -31.36
N TRP A 147 -33.09 -16.21 -31.78
CA TRP A 147 -32.69 -16.47 -33.16
C TRP A 147 -33.15 -17.85 -33.66
N ALA A 148 -32.92 -18.91 -32.89
CA ALA A 148 -33.31 -20.28 -33.25
C ALA A 148 -34.83 -20.44 -33.40
N LEU A 149 -35.63 -19.73 -32.60
CA LEU A 149 -37.08 -19.76 -32.69
C LEU A 149 -37.62 -19.02 -33.92
N VAL A 150 -36.96 -17.94 -34.34
CA VAL A 150 -37.38 -17.09 -35.46
C VAL A 150 -36.95 -17.66 -36.81
N GLU A 151 -35.65 -17.95 -36.97
CA GLU A 151 -35.08 -18.38 -38.26
C GLU A 151 -35.24 -19.89 -38.52
N ARG A 152 -35.45 -20.69 -37.47
CA ARG A 152 -35.55 -22.17 -37.54
C ARG A 152 -34.39 -22.79 -38.34
N PRO A 153 -33.14 -22.61 -37.85
CA PRO A 153 -31.93 -23.03 -38.55
C PRO A 153 -31.80 -24.56 -38.63
N ASP A 154 -30.96 -25.01 -39.54
CA ASP A 154 -30.54 -26.41 -39.63
C ASP A 154 -29.82 -26.86 -38.35
N SER A 155 -29.80 -28.18 -38.11
CA SER A 155 -29.23 -28.78 -36.90
C SER A 155 -27.75 -28.45 -36.70
N GLY A 156 -26.98 -28.29 -37.79
CA GLY A 156 -25.59 -27.89 -37.75
C GLY A 156 -25.41 -26.47 -37.20
N ASP A 157 -26.09 -25.49 -37.79
CA ASP A 157 -25.98 -24.08 -37.38
C ASP A 157 -26.50 -23.86 -35.95
N LEU A 158 -27.58 -24.54 -35.57
CA LEU A 158 -28.09 -24.54 -34.21
C LEU A 158 -27.04 -25.06 -33.23
N PHE A 159 -26.38 -26.17 -33.55
CA PHE A 159 -25.35 -26.77 -32.70
C PHE A 159 -24.16 -25.81 -32.52
N PHE A 160 -23.61 -25.27 -33.61
CA PHE A 160 -22.45 -24.37 -33.55
C PHE A 160 -22.75 -23.09 -32.78
N ASN A 161 -23.89 -22.43 -33.05
CA ASN A 161 -24.27 -21.20 -32.35
C ASN A 161 -24.56 -21.44 -30.86
N SER A 162 -25.20 -22.57 -30.52
CA SER A 162 -25.47 -22.94 -29.13
C SER A 162 -24.18 -23.26 -28.39
N LEU A 163 -23.26 -24.02 -29.01
CA LEU A 163 -21.96 -24.34 -28.43
C LEU A 163 -21.16 -23.06 -28.18
N PHE A 164 -21.11 -22.16 -29.15
CA PHE A 164 -20.45 -20.86 -29.01
C PHE A 164 -21.04 -20.06 -27.83
N ALA A 165 -22.37 -19.92 -27.75
CA ALA A 165 -23.01 -19.20 -26.65
C ALA A 165 -22.75 -19.83 -25.28
N VAL A 166 -22.76 -21.16 -25.16
CA VAL A 166 -22.44 -21.85 -23.91
C VAL A 166 -20.98 -21.63 -23.51
N VAL A 167 -20.05 -21.74 -24.45
CA VAL A 167 -18.62 -21.50 -24.20
C VAL A 167 -18.37 -20.04 -23.83
N SER A 168 -18.94 -19.07 -24.56
CA SER A 168 -18.85 -17.65 -24.25
C SER A 168 -19.47 -17.30 -22.91
N CYS A 169 -20.60 -17.92 -22.56
CA CYS A 169 -21.23 -17.78 -21.25
C CYS A 169 -20.32 -18.32 -20.15
N ALA A 170 -19.83 -19.56 -20.28
CA ALA A 170 -18.92 -20.17 -19.31
C ALA A 170 -17.66 -19.32 -19.12
N PHE A 171 -17.05 -18.87 -20.21
CA PHE A 171 -15.89 -17.98 -20.19
C PHE A 171 -16.18 -16.65 -19.48
N SER A 172 -17.32 -16.02 -19.81
CA SER A 172 -17.75 -14.76 -19.19
C SER A 172 -17.97 -14.89 -17.69
N LEU A 173 -18.60 -15.98 -17.24
CA LEU A 173 -18.84 -16.25 -15.82
C LEU A 173 -17.52 -16.52 -15.08
N LEU A 174 -16.61 -17.31 -15.67
CA LEU A 174 -15.30 -17.60 -15.10
C LEU A 174 -14.45 -16.33 -14.96
N ILE A 175 -14.28 -15.58 -16.05
CA ILE A 175 -13.46 -14.36 -16.06
C ILE A 175 -14.08 -13.29 -15.18
N GLY A 176 -15.39 -13.05 -15.28
CA GLY A 176 -16.08 -12.05 -14.45
C GLY A 176 -15.95 -12.35 -12.95
N SER A 177 -16.17 -13.62 -12.57
CA SER A 177 -16.03 -14.04 -11.17
C SER A 177 -14.57 -13.97 -10.69
N TRP A 178 -13.62 -14.38 -11.54
CA TRP A 178 -12.19 -14.32 -11.23
C TRP A 178 -11.71 -12.88 -11.06
N ILE A 179 -12.11 -11.96 -11.92
CA ILE A 179 -11.78 -10.53 -11.81
C ILE A 179 -12.28 -9.98 -10.48
N ILE A 180 -13.54 -10.23 -10.10
CA ILE A 180 -14.09 -9.76 -8.82
C ILE A 180 -13.31 -10.37 -7.65
N MET A 181 -13.00 -11.66 -7.71
CA MET A 181 -12.21 -12.34 -6.68
C MET A 181 -10.82 -11.70 -6.53
N VAL A 182 -10.13 -11.44 -7.64
CA VAL A 182 -8.80 -10.79 -7.63
C VAL A 182 -8.88 -9.38 -7.06
N LEU A 183 -9.92 -8.61 -7.40
CA LEU A 183 -10.12 -7.26 -6.83
C LEU A 183 -10.33 -7.33 -5.31
N GLN A 184 -11.16 -8.25 -4.84
CA GLN A 184 -11.41 -8.46 -3.41
C GLN A 184 -10.13 -8.89 -2.67
N GLN A 185 -9.38 -9.82 -3.25
CA GLN A 185 -8.09 -10.28 -2.70
C GLN A 185 -7.05 -9.15 -2.64
N SER A 186 -7.02 -8.28 -3.65
CA SER A 186 -6.11 -7.14 -3.69
C SER A 186 -6.40 -6.16 -2.56
N ALA A 187 -7.67 -5.86 -2.31
CA ALA A 187 -8.10 -4.98 -1.21
C ALA A 187 -7.74 -5.56 0.17
N GLU A 188 -7.97 -6.87 0.37
CA GLU A 188 -7.63 -7.54 1.62
C GLU A 188 -6.10 -7.57 1.85
N ARG A 189 -5.32 -7.84 0.80
CA ARG A 189 -3.85 -7.80 0.89
C ARG A 189 -3.35 -6.41 1.24
N ALA A 190 -3.89 -5.36 0.62
CA ALA A 190 -3.51 -3.99 0.92
C ALA A 190 -3.79 -3.64 2.39
N ARG A 191 -4.93 -4.10 2.92
CA ARG A 191 -5.26 -3.94 4.34
C ARG A 191 -4.29 -4.68 5.26
N LEU A 192 -3.98 -5.94 4.97
CA LEU A 192 -3.05 -6.74 5.77
C LEU A 192 -1.63 -6.16 5.77
N ILE A 193 -1.17 -5.60 4.65
CA ILE A 193 0.12 -4.90 4.58
C ILE A 193 0.10 -3.68 5.51
N ALA A 194 -0.95 -2.87 5.47
CA ALA A 194 -1.08 -1.71 6.35
C ALA A 194 -1.11 -2.11 7.85
N GLU A 195 -1.80 -3.19 8.20
CA GLU A 195 -1.81 -3.72 9.58
C GLU A 195 -0.43 -4.25 10.00
N LEU A 196 0.30 -4.91 9.10
CA LEU A 196 1.66 -5.40 9.37
C LEU A 196 2.65 -4.25 9.59
N ASP A 197 2.58 -3.21 8.76
CA ASP A 197 3.48 -2.06 8.87
C ASP A 197 3.22 -1.30 10.18
N ALA A 198 1.95 -1.08 10.55
CA ALA A 198 1.61 -0.49 11.84
C ALA A 198 2.14 -1.31 13.04
N SER A 199 2.06 -2.64 12.97
CA SER A 199 2.60 -3.52 14.01
C SER A 199 4.14 -3.46 14.10
N ARG A 200 4.82 -3.36 12.96
CA ARG A 200 6.28 -3.21 12.91
C ARG A 200 6.74 -1.89 13.52
N GLU A 201 6.05 -0.80 13.25
CA GLU A 201 6.31 0.49 13.87
C GLU A 201 6.15 0.42 15.38
N GLU A 202 5.10 -0.25 15.87
CA GLU A 202 4.87 -0.43 17.30
C GLU A 202 5.98 -1.26 17.97
N VAL A 203 6.38 -2.37 17.35
CA VAL A 203 7.48 -3.21 17.85
C VAL A 203 8.81 -2.43 17.84
N ALA A 204 9.09 -1.64 16.79
CA ALA A 204 10.29 -0.82 16.73
C ALA A 204 10.31 0.22 17.86
N ARG A 205 9.18 0.88 18.12
CA ARG A 205 9.03 1.85 19.22
C ARG A 205 9.26 1.21 20.58
N LEU A 206 8.64 0.05 20.83
CA LEU A 206 8.80 -0.67 22.10
C LEU A 206 10.22 -1.20 22.27
N SER A 207 10.85 -1.70 21.21
CA SER A 207 12.24 -2.16 21.23
C SER A 207 13.20 -1.02 21.55
N ALA A 208 13.01 0.15 20.93
CA ALA A 208 13.81 1.34 21.22
C ALA A 208 13.67 1.79 22.68
N ALA A 209 12.44 1.78 23.22
CA ALA A 209 12.19 2.11 24.62
C ALA A 209 12.85 1.10 25.59
N HIS A 210 12.75 -0.21 25.31
CA HIS A 210 13.42 -1.24 26.10
C HIS A 210 14.95 -1.15 25.99
N GLY A 211 15.49 -0.88 24.80
CA GLY A 211 16.91 -0.68 24.56
C GLY A 211 17.46 0.49 25.38
N ALA A 212 16.74 1.63 25.38
CA ALA A 212 17.12 2.79 26.18
C ALA A 212 17.11 2.49 27.70
N LEU A 213 16.14 1.71 28.18
CA LEU A 213 16.07 1.30 29.59
C LEU A 213 17.21 0.34 29.97
N ALA A 214 17.47 -0.66 29.13
CA ALA A 214 18.55 -1.62 29.35
C ALA A 214 19.92 -0.93 29.36
N GLU A 215 20.13 0.02 28.45
CA GLU A 215 21.36 0.81 28.41
C GLU A 215 21.50 1.70 29.64
N ARG A 216 20.42 2.33 30.10
CA ARG A 216 20.45 3.12 31.34
C ARG A 216 20.82 2.28 32.56
N ASP A 217 20.32 1.05 32.64
CA ASP A 217 20.66 0.12 33.74
C ASP A 217 22.13 -0.34 33.66
N ARG A 218 22.61 -0.64 32.45
CA ARG A 218 24.03 -0.95 32.19
C ARG A 218 24.93 0.21 32.62
N LEU A 219 24.62 1.42 32.19
CA LEU A 219 25.35 2.65 32.55
C LEU A 219 25.31 2.89 34.06
N SER A 220 24.17 2.68 34.72
CA SER A 220 24.08 2.84 36.18
C SER A 220 24.99 1.86 36.92
N ARG A 221 25.12 0.62 36.46
CA ARG A 221 26.03 -0.37 37.05
C ARG A 221 27.49 0.01 36.81
N GLU A 222 27.85 0.39 35.57
CA GLU A 222 29.21 0.82 35.23
C GLU A 222 29.65 2.05 36.04
N ILE A 223 28.77 3.05 36.20
CA ILE A 223 29.02 4.22 37.05
C ILE A 223 29.20 3.79 38.51
N HIS A 224 28.35 2.89 39.02
CA HIS A 224 28.44 2.44 40.41
C HIS A 224 29.74 1.70 40.69
N ASP A 225 30.19 0.83 39.78
CA ASP A 225 31.44 0.08 39.91
C ASP A 225 32.66 1.02 39.92
N THR A 226 32.70 2.02 39.02
CA THR A 226 33.76 3.03 38.99
C THR A 226 33.79 3.86 40.29
N LEU A 227 32.62 4.30 40.78
CA LEU A 227 32.54 5.03 42.04
C LEU A 227 32.97 4.18 43.24
N ALA A 228 32.54 2.92 43.31
CA ALA A 228 32.92 1.99 44.37
C ALA A 228 34.44 1.74 44.40
N GLN A 229 35.05 1.58 43.22
CA GLN A 229 36.51 1.44 43.08
C GLN A 229 37.24 2.70 43.55
N GLY A 230 36.77 3.89 43.13
CA GLY A 230 37.34 5.17 43.54
C GLY A 230 37.30 5.40 45.05
N PHE A 231 36.18 5.08 45.71
CA PHE A 231 36.05 5.18 47.16
C PHE A 231 36.92 4.16 47.91
N THR A 232 37.05 2.94 47.38
CA THR A 232 37.92 1.92 47.97
C THR A 232 39.38 2.37 47.94
N SER A 233 39.84 2.97 46.84
CA SER A 233 41.18 3.56 46.74
C SER A 233 41.42 4.66 47.78
N LEU A 234 40.45 5.56 47.96
CA LEU A 234 40.53 6.61 48.97
C LEU A 234 40.57 6.03 50.40
N LEU A 235 39.74 5.02 50.70
CA LEU A 235 39.73 4.39 52.02
C LEU A 235 41.06 3.72 52.34
N MET A 236 41.69 3.05 51.38
CA MET A 236 43.04 2.48 51.56
C MET A 236 44.09 3.57 51.83
N LEU A 237 44.00 4.73 51.16
CA LEU A 237 44.90 5.86 51.42
C LEU A 237 44.67 6.49 52.80
N VAL A 238 43.41 6.57 53.27
CA VAL A 238 43.10 7.01 54.65
C VAL A 238 43.76 6.08 55.67
N GLN A 239 43.60 4.76 55.49
CA GLN A 239 44.20 3.77 56.40
C GLN A 239 45.73 3.85 56.43
N ALA A 240 46.38 4.09 55.28
CA ALA A 240 47.82 4.31 55.23
C ALA A 240 48.25 5.55 56.03
N VAL A 241 47.57 6.68 55.82
CA VAL A 241 47.82 7.93 56.56
C VAL A 241 47.64 7.75 58.06
N GLU A 242 46.58 7.07 58.51
CA GLU A 242 46.34 6.81 59.94
C GLU A 242 47.46 5.98 60.57
N SER A 243 48.01 4.99 59.85
CA SER A 243 49.10 4.14 60.36
C SER A 243 50.46 4.84 60.44
N GLU A 244 50.67 5.88 59.62
CA GLU A 244 51.96 6.58 59.48
C GLU A 244 52.03 7.86 60.32
N LEU A 245 50.89 8.40 60.77
CA LEU A 245 50.80 9.69 61.45
C LEU A 245 51.69 9.79 62.71
N ASP A 246 51.81 8.69 63.46
CA ASP A 246 52.56 8.62 64.73
C ASP A 246 54.04 8.21 64.55
N HIS A 247 54.44 7.81 63.35
CA HIS A 247 55.73 7.14 63.11
C HIS A 247 56.56 7.73 61.96
N ASP A 248 55.92 8.26 60.90
CA ASP A 248 56.59 8.84 59.73
C ASP A 248 55.74 9.97 59.10
N MET A 249 55.82 11.15 59.70
CA MET A 249 55.03 12.33 59.29
C MET A 249 55.30 12.82 57.85
N PRO A 250 56.54 12.77 57.31
CA PRO A 250 56.78 13.02 55.89
C PRO A 250 56.02 12.05 54.95
N LEU A 251 56.00 10.76 55.26
CA LEU A 251 55.30 9.73 54.48
C LEU A 251 53.78 9.94 54.50
N ALA A 252 53.22 10.21 55.69
CA ALA A 252 51.81 10.52 55.86
C ALA A 252 51.36 11.78 55.07
N ARG A 253 52.21 12.82 55.00
CA ARG A 253 51.96 14.00 54.14
C ARG A 253 51.95 13.64 52.65
N GLY A 254 52.81 12.71 52.23
CA GLY A 254 52.83 12.19 50.85
C GLY A 254 51.53 11.49 50.48
N HIS A 255 51.05 10.58 51.33
CA HIS A 255 49.77 9.88 51.14
C HIS A 255 48.55 10.81 51.20
N LEU A 256 48.54 11.83 52.07
CA LEU A 256 47.52 12.89 52.04
C LEU A 256 47.47 13.63 50.70
N GLY A 257 48.64 13.96 50.14
CA GLY A 257 48.74 14.58 48.82
C GLY A 257 48.25 13.66 47.70
N LEU A 258 48.51 12.36 47.80
CA LEU A 258 48.02 11.34 46.88
C LEU A 258 46.48 11.23 46.95
N MET A 259 45.94 11.13 48.17
CA MET A 259 44.50 11.06 48.44
C MET A 259 43.75 12.27 47.90
N ALA A 260 44.31 13.48 48.05
CA ALA A 260 43.74 14.70 47.50
C ALA A 260 43.75 14.74 45.95
N ARG A 261 44.74 14.11 45.30
CA ARG A 261 44.76 13.95 43.83
C ARG A 261 43.72 12.93 43.38
N THR A 262 43.71 11.74 43.97
CA THR A 262 42.74 10.68 43.66
C THR A 262 41.30 11.14 43.86
N ALA A 263 41.01 11.90 44.91
CA ALA A 263 39.67 12.46 45.14
C ALA A 263 39.26 13.47 44.05
N ARG A 264 40.19 14.28 43.55
CA ARG A 264 39.95 15.22 42.44
C ARG A 264 39.71 14.48 41.12
N GLU A 265 40.49 13.44 40.85
CA GLU A 265 40.35 12.58 39.67
C GLU A 265 39.00 11.86 39.67
N ASN A 266 38.64 11.17 40.77
CA ASN A 266 37.34 10.51 40.92
C ASN A 266 36.16 11.48 40.78
N LEU A 267 36.27 12.72 41.30
CA LEU A 267 35.21 13.72 41.16
C LEU A 267 35.09 14.24 39.72
N ALA A 268 36.21 14.39 39.01
CA ALA A 268 36.21 14.77 37.60
C ALA A 268 35.59 13.67 36.73
N GLU A 269 35.93 12.41 36.99
CA GLU A 269 35.39 11.24 36.29
C GLU A 269 33.89 11.06 36.55
N ALA A 270 33.44 11.18 37.80
CA ALA A 270 32.02 11.15 38.14
C ALA A 270 31.22 12.26 37.46
N ARG A 271 31.78 13.48 37.36
CA ARG A 271 31.14 14.60 36.65
C ARG A 271 31.06 14.36 35.14
N ALA A 272 32.10 13.79 34.54
CA ALA A 272 32.10 13.43 33.12
C ALA A 272 31.00 12.39 32.82
N LEU A 273 30.91 11.34 33.65
CA LEU A 273 29.89 10.29 33.53
C LEU A 273 28.45 10.83 33.65
N VAL A 274 28.18 11.77 34.57
CA VAL A 274 26.85 12.37 34.76
C VAL A 274 26.47 13.34 33.65
N ALA A 275 27.44 14.07 33.07
CA ALA A 275 27.17 15.02 32.00
C ALA A 275 26.78 14.35 30.66
N GLY A 276 26.86 13.02 30.56
CA GLY A 276 26.69 12.30 29.29
C GLY A 276 27.78 12.64 28.27
N ALA A 277 28.79 13.39 28.69
CA ALA A 277 29.96 13.68 27.88
C ALA A 277 30.89 12.47 28.01
N GLY A 278 31.17 11.82 26.88
CA GLY A 278 32.36 10.98 26.77
C GLY A 278 33.61 11.74 27.27
N PRO A 279 34.72 11.02 27.54
CA PRO A 279 35.85 11.48 28.34
C PRO A 279 36.19 12.97 28.11
N ALA A 280 36.35 13.72 29.20
CA ALA A 280 36.38 15.19 29.31
C ALA A 280 37.54 15.91 28.55
N ASP A 281 37.78 15.56 27.29
CA ASP A 281 38.79 16.13 26.39
C ASP A 281 38.18 16.55 25.04
N LEU A 282 36.85 16.69 24.97
CA LEU A 282 36.08 17.03 23.75
C LEU A 282 35.34 18.38 23.83
N ASP A 283 35.76 19.30 24.70
CA ASP A 283 35.34 20.70 24.59
C ASP A 283 36.10 21.36 23.42
N GLY A 284 35.55 21.20 22.21
CA GLY A 284 35.77 22.14 21.10
C GLY A 284 36.50 21.64 19.85
N SER A 285 36.72 20.34 19.65
CA SER A 285 37.33 19.84 18.40
C SER A 285 36.58 18.67 17.79
N SER A 286 36.39 18.74 16.47
CA SER A 286 35.75 17.70 15.67
C SER A 286 36.44 16.33 15.85
N LEU A 287 35.68 15.22 15.78
CA LEU A 287 36.19 13.84 15.88
C LEU A 287 37.46 13.56 15.03
N PRO A 288 37.63 14.15 13.82
CA PRO A 288 38.87 14.07 13.06
C PRO A 288 40.11 14.66 13.76
N ASP A 289 39.96 15.73 14.53
CA ASP A 289 41.08 16.40 15.21
C ASP A 289 41.52 15.65 16.47
N ALA A 290 40.59 15.00 17.16
CA ALA A 290 40.91 14.09 18.26
C ALA A 290 41.71 12.87 17.78
N LEU A 291 41.32 12.28 16.63
CA LEU A 291 42.04 11.17 15.99
C LEU A 291 43.43 11.57 15.50
N ARG A 292 43.60 12.77 14.92
CA ARG A 292 44.93 13.28 14.53
C ARG A 292 45.86 13.49 15.73
N ARG A 293 45.35 14.00 16.85
CA ARG A 293 46.17 14.18 18.07
C ARG A 293 46.54 12.86 18.73
N LEU A 294 45.69 11.84 18.65
CA LEU A 294 46.02 10.49 19.11
C LEU A 294 47.12 9.86 18.23
N ALA A 295 47.00 10.01 16.90
CA ALA A 295 48.03 9.54 15.96
C ALA A 295 49.37 10.26 16.14
N ALA A 296 49.36 11.58 16.42
CA ALA A 296 50.56 12.35 16.71
C ALA A 296 51.24 11.93 18.03
N ARG A 297 50.46 11.71 19.11
CA ARG A 297 50.98 11.23 20.39
C ARG A 297 51.58 9.83 20.32
N HIS A 298 51.01 8.94 19.50
CA HIS A 298 51.64 7.64 19.21
C HIS A 298 52.89 7.78 18.34
N GLY A 299 52.94 8.70 17.37
CA GLY A 299 54.17 8.98 16.60
C GLY A 299 55.34 9.46 17.49
N GLU A 300 55.05 10.27 18.51
CA GLU A 300 56.06 10.77 19.45
C GLU A 300 56.53 9.71 20.47
N GLN A 301 55.66 8.78 20.87
CA GLN A 301 56.02 7.68 21.79
C GLN A 301 56.71 6.49 21.10
N THR A 302 56.53 6.34 19.77
CA THR A 302 57.09 5.20 19.03
C THR A 302 58.32 5.53 18.19
N GLY A 303 58.92 6.72 18.40
CA GLY A 303 60.24 7.13 17.89
C GLY A 303 60.92 6.17 16.92
N SER A 304 60.53 6.30 15.64
CA SER A 304 61.22 5.80 14.44
C SER A 304 60.78 6.69 13.28
#